data_AF-A0A941WP79-F1
#
_entry.id   AF-A0A941WP79-F1
#
_cell.length_a   1.000
_cell.length_b   1.000
_cell.length_c   1.000
_cell.angle_alpha   90.00
_cell.angle_beta   90.00
_cell.angle_gamma   90.00
#
_symmetry.space_group_name_H-M   'P 1'
#
loop_
_entity.id
_entity.type
_entity.pdbx_description
1 polymer ?
#
loop_
_entity_poly.entity_id
_entity_poly.type
_entity_poly.pdbx_seq_one_letter_code
_entity_poly.pdbx_strand_id
1 'polypeptide(L)' 'MSMYWIIFIGFALLSWLVSSRLKNKFEKYSKIPMPNGMTGKDVAE' A
#
# COMPACT_ATOMS: atom_id res chain seq x y z
N MET A 1 30.69 8.23 0.28
CA MET A 1 29.59 8.83 -0.50
C MET A 1 28.69 7.79 -1.17
N SER A 2 29.22 6.73 -1.80
CA SER A 2 28.41 5.73 -2.53
C SER A 2 27.56 4.77 -1.67
N MET A 3 27.95 4.48 -0.42
CA MET A 3 27.23 3.50 0.43
C MET A 3 25.80 3.96 0.79
N TYR A 4 25.59 5.26 1.02
CA TYR A 4 24.28 5.80 1.38
C TYR A 4 23.24 5.65 0.27
N TRP A 5 23.67 5.77 -0.99
CA TRP A 5 22.80 5.60 -2.16
C TRP A 5 22.26 4.17 -2.30
N ILE A 6 23.08 3.18 -1.95
CA ILE A 6 22.68 1.77 -2.00
C ILE A 6 21.61 1.48 -0.94
N ILE A 7 21.79 2.02 0.28
CA ILE A 7 20.81 1.86 1.36
C ILE A 7 19.51 2.60 1.01
N PHE A 8 19.59 3.80 0.45
CA PHE A 8 18.44 4.56 0.01
C PHE A 8 17.62 3.83 -1.07
N ILE A 9 18.29 3.32 -2.10
CA ILE A 9 17.66 2.53 -3.17
C ILE A 9 17.07 1.23 -2.60
N GLY A 10 17.78 0.55 -1.71
CA GLY A 10 17.28 -0.67 -1.04
C GLY A 10 15.99 -0.41 -0.25
N PHE A 11 15.96 0.65 0.56
CA PHE A 11 14.75 1.03 1.30
C PHE A 11 13.63 1.50 0.37
N ALA A 12 13.91 2.28 -0.67
CA ALA A 12 12.91 2.72 -1.63
C ALA A 12 12.24 1.53 -2.34
N LEU A 13 13.03 0.53 -2.75
CA LEU A 13 12.51 -0.70 -3.38
C LEU A 13 11.69 -1.54 -2.40
N LEU A 14 12.15 -1.69 -1.15
CA LEU A 14 11.40 -2.39 -0.11
C LEU A 14 10.07 -1.69 0.21
N SER A 15 10.07 -0.37 0.36
CA SER A 15 8.86 0.43 0.59
C SER A 15 7.87 0.31 -0.57
N TRP A 16 8.36 0.34 -1.82
CA TRP A 16 7.51 0.14 -2.99
C TRP A 16 6.95 -1.27 -3.06
N LEU A 17 7.76 -2.30 -2.76
CA LEU A 17 7.33 -3.69 -2.73
C LEU A 17 6.23 -3.92 -1.69
N VAL A 18 6.43 -3.43 -0.46
CA VAL A 18 5.42 -3.52 0.61
C VAL A 18 4.16 -2.76 0.23
N SER A 19 4.28 -1.56 -0.35
CA SER A 19 3.13 -0.77 -0.82
C SER A 19 2.35 -1.48 -1.92
N SER A 20 3.04 -2.10 -2.88
CA SER A 20 2.42 -2.88 -3.95
C SER A 20 1.73 -4.15 -3.41
N ARG A 21 2.34 -4.84 -2.44
CA ARG A 21 1.75 -6.01 -1.78
C ARG A 21 0.52 -5.61 -0.97
N LEU A 22 0.60 -4.50 -0.23
CA LEU A 22 -0.50 -3.96 0.55
C LEU A 22 -1.62 -3.47 -0.36
N LYS A 23 -1.32 -2.82 -1.49
CA LYS A 23 -2.32 -2.36 -2.45
C LYS A 23 -3.00 -3.51 -3.18
N ASN A 24 -2.27 -4.55 -3.60
CA ASN A 24 -2.87 -5.77 -4.15
C ASN A 24 -3.79 -6.46 -3.13
N LYS A 25 -3.36 -6.50 -1.85
CA LYS A 25 -4.19 -7.00 -0.77
C LYS A 25 -5.38 -6.06 -0.54
N PHE A 26 -5.16 -4.75 -0.50
CA PHE A 26 -6.21 -3.77 -0.34
C PHE A 26 -7.21 -3.89 -1.48
N GLU A 27 -6.85 -3.95 -2.75
CA GLU A 27 -7.80 -4.18 -3.85
C GLU A 27 -8.55 -5.51 -3.73
N LYS A 28 -7.89 -6.58 -3.28
CA LYS A 28 -8.54 -7.87 -3.04
C LYS A 28 -9.54 -7.84 -1.87
N TYR A 29 -9.23 -7.11 -0.80
CA TYR A 29 -10.03 -7.02 0.43
C TYR A 29 -10.90 -5.73 0.50
N SER A 30 -10.69 -4.78 -0.40
CA SER A 30 -11.47 -3.54 -0.61
C SER A 30 -12.56 -3.77 -1.64
N LYS A 31 -12.45 -4.83 -2.44
CA LYS A 31 -13.56 -5.42 -3.20
C LYS A 31 -14.50 -6.27 -2.32
N ILE A 32 -14.34 -6.23 -1.00
CA ILE A 32 -15.42 -6.67 -0.11
C ILE A 32 -16.36 -5.47 -0.01
N PRO A 33 -17.46 -5.42 -0.78
CA PRO A 33 -18.46 -4.38 -0.56
C PRO A 33 -18.92 -4.55 0.89
N MET A 34 -18.73 -3.51 1.71
CA MET A 34 -19.45 -3.45 2.97
C MET A 34 -20.94 -3.67 2.64
N PRO A 35 -21.68 -4.48 3.42
CA PRO A 35 -23.05 -4.90 3.11
C PRO A 35 -24.06 -3.74 2.90
N ASN A 36 -23.66 -2.49 3.15
CA ASN A 36 -24.44 -1.27 2.91
C ASN A 36 -23.89 -0.35 1.80
N GLY A 37 -22.98 -0.79 0.93
CA GLY A 37 -22.52 0.01 -0.22
C GLY A 37 -21.62 1.22 0.13
N MET A 38 -21.20 1.35 1.38
CA MET A 38 -20.28 2.40 1.83
C MET A 38 -18.84 2.05 1.42
N THR A 39 -18.13 3.04 0.90
CA THR A 39 -16.71 2.89 0.52
C THR A 39 -15.83 3.27 1.71
N GLY A 40 -14.56 2.84 1.74
CA GLY A 40 -13.63 3.24 2.80
C GLY A 40 -13.40 4.76 2.92
N LYS A 41 -13.92 5.55 1.97
CA LYS A 41 -14.02 7.00 2.03
C LYS A 41 -15.11 7.47 3.02
N ASP A 42 -16.27 6.81 3.05
CA ASP A 42 -17.41 7.16 3.92
C ASP A 42 -17.15 6.86 5.41
N VAL A 43 -16.25 5.93 5.72
CA VAL A 43 -15.91 5.56 7.12
C VAL A 43 -14.84 6.52 7.70
N ALA A 44 -14.12 7.23 6.84
CA ALA A 44 -13.05 8.13 7.23
C ALA A 44 -13.48 9.61 7.29
N GLU A 45 -14.66 9.95 6.76
CA GLU A 45 -15.33 11.25 6.99
C GLU A 45 -16.02 11.30 8.36
#